data_AF-A0A291FEB2-F1
#
_entry.id   AF-A0A291FEB2-F1
#
_cell.length_a   1.000
_cell.length_b   1.000
_cell.length_c   1.000
_cell.angle_alpha   90.00
_cell.angle_beta   90.00
_cell.angle_gamma   90.00
#
_symmetry.space_group_name_H-M   'P 1'
#
loop_
_entity.id
_entity.type
_entity.pdbx_description
1 polymer ?
#
loop_
_entity_poly.entity_id
_entity_poly.type
_entity_poly.pdbx_seq_one_letter_code
_entity_poly.pdbx_strand_id
1 'polypeptide(L)'
;MAFVPIVNLRPALSAPSTSSFSGVRLADAPTSTPAPVVARLGTVLGNSSLDKLGLDKFVDRFEVNEAGRPDGFSADYEVIIRACYMQIFANAYIMESERAEMAKAESEFRDGRFTVKEFCRALAKSYQYRKRFFDGRPLYGAIELCFKHILGRTPDGLEHYRAKSAVYDTKGYEAFIDAFFDDGEYDAFYDSYCVPFYRGHLTTSNLSMAAFTHMFQVVRGSSTSDKANPRTMTNQITLNQAGIQSIPLAVVAPGADGATFLAPDASAGSWQTGFSGATKARTSHGSRQEKGKMFRIEVANNTQYSAVGGGSGIKLQSRSGKFYKMRNMAPAKVSTFRRANNVYLVPFDELSATYIKIHKNGGSIASITPV
;
A
#
# COMPACT_ATOMS: atom_id res chain seq x y z
N MET A 1 47.61 -23.56 -19.87
CA MET A 1 46.80 -24.07 -18.74
C MET A 1 46.23 -22.86 -18.00
N ALA A 2 44.97 -22.51 -18.26
CA ALA A 2 44.21 -21.53 -17.50
C ALA A 2 42.76 -22.04 -17.45
N PHE A 3 42.28 -22.29 -16.24
CA PHE A 3 41.00 -22.92 -15.92
C PHE A 3 39.87 -21.93 -16.21
N VAL A 4 38.95 -22.28 -17.13
CA VAL A 4 37.67 -21.60 -17.32
C VAL A 4 36.62 -22.38 -16.54
N PRO A 5 35.93 -21.82 -15.53
CA PRO A 5 34.81 -22.51 -14.90
C PRO A 5 33.58 -22.36 -15.79
N ILE A 6 33.16 -23.47 -16.38
CA ILE A 6 31.86 -23.63 -17.05
C ILE A 6 30.79 -23.56 -15.95
N VAL A 7 30.06 -22.46 -15.89
CA VAL A 7 28.85 -22.34 -15.05
C VAL A 7 27.73 -23.07 -15.78
N ASN A 8 27.44 -24.29 -15.32
CA ASN A 8 26.26 -25.04 -15.74
C ASN A 8 25.01 -24.23 -15.36
N LEU A 9 24.27 -23.76 -16.37
CA LEU A 9 22.90 -23.25 -16.22
C LEU A 9 22.03 -24.39 -15.71
N ARG A 10 21.67 -24.35 -14.43
CA ARG A 10 20.63 -25.21 -13.86
C ARG A 10 19.28 -24.79 -14.47
N PRO A 11 18.48 -25.72 -15.01
CA PRO A 11 17.12 -25.39 -15.44
C PRO A 11 16.32 -24.89 -14.25
N ALA A 12 15.44 -23.91 -14.49
CA ALA A 12 14.57 -23.31 -13.48
C ALA A 12 13.83 -24.42 -12.72
N LEU A 13 14.05 -24.49 -11.41
CA LEU A 13 13.21 -25.26 -10.51
C LEU A 13 11.81 -24.62 -10.55
N SER A 14 10.89 -25.25 -11.28
CA SER A 14 9.46 -25.00 -11.13
C SER A 14 9.11 -25.17 -9.66
N ALA A 15 8.57 -24.14 -9.05
CA ALA A 15 7.98 -24.26 -7.71
C ALA A 15 6.94 -25.39 -7.74
N PRO A 16 6.82 -26.20 -6.67
CA PRO A 16 5.83 -27.27 -6.66
C PRO A 16 4.43 -26.64 -6.70
N SER A 17 3.70 -26.90 -7.79
CA SER A 17 2.26 -26.70 -7.87
C SER A 17 1.60 -27.68 -6.92
N THR A 18 1.30 -27.26 -5.70
CA THR A 18 0.54 -28.08 -4.74
C THR A 18 -0.95 -27.89 -5.00
N SER A 19 -1.48 -28.70 -5.91
CA SER A 19 -2.92 -28.94 -6.04
C SER A 19 -3.35 -29.93 -4.96
N SER A 20 -4.05 -29.47 -3.92
CA SER A 20 -4.93 -30.35 -3.16
C SER A 20 -6.30 -29.71 -3.03
N PHE A 21 -7.27 -30.33 -3.70
CA PHE A 21 -8.69 -30.01 -3.65
C PHE A 21 -9.31 -30.52 -2.33
N SER A 22 -8.74 -30.11 -1.20
CA SER A 22 -9.33 -30.34 0.11
C SER A 22 -9.04 -29.11 0.95
N GLY A 23 -10.06 -28.63 1.67
CA GLY A 23 -9.93 -27.56 2.67
C GLY A 23 -9.09 -27.95 3.89
N VAL A 24 -7.95 -28.62 3.68
CA VAL A 24 -6.94 -28.91 4.68
C VAL A 24 -5.74 -28.01 4.37
N ARG A 25 -5.35 -27.20 5.36
CA ARG A 25 -4.16 -26.36 5.31
C ARG A 25 -2.96 -27.22 4.92
N LEU A 26 -2.28 -26.86 3.84
CA LEU A 26 -1.07 -27.53 3.40
C LEU A 26 0.13 -27.01 4.20
N ALA A 27 0.19 -27.44 5.46
CA ALA A 27 1.38 -27.74 6.26
C ALA A 27 0.89 -28.02 7.69
N ASP A 28 0.85 -29.29 8.09
CA ASP A 28 1.20 -29.61 9.48
C ASP A 28 2.68 -29.24 9.66
N ALA A 29 2.92 -27.93 9.84
CA ALA A 29 4.01 -27.51 10.69
C ALA A 29 3.74 -28.16 12.06
N PRO A 30 4.76 -28.66 12.77
CA PRO A 30 4.54 -29.19 14.11
C PRO A 30 3.72 -28.16 14.87
N THR A 31 2.67 -28.61 15.57
CA THR A 31 1.78 -27.78 16.37
C THR A 31 2.61 -27.00 17.38
N SER A 32 3.20 -25.89 16.95
CA SER A 32 3.72 -24.88 17.83
C SER A 32 2.46 -24.32 18.47
N THR A 33 2.25 -24.65 19.73
CA THR A 33 1.49 -23.82 20.66
C THR A 33 1.61 -22.38 20.19
N PRO A 34 0.52 -21.65 19.88
CA PRO A 34 0.63 -20.30 19.36
C PRO A 34 1.42 -19.53 20.40
N ALA A 35 2.70 -19.26 20.08
CA ALA A 35 3.55 -18.49 20.95
C ALA A 35 2.76 -17.20 21.23
N PRO A 36 2.64 -16.78 22.49
CA PRO A 36 1.90 -15.56 22.79
C PRO A 36 2.48 -14.49 21.88
N VAL A 37 1.62 -13.87 21.05
CA VAL A 37 2.02 -12.91 20.01
C VAL A 37 2.58 -11.68 20.72
N VAL A 38 3.86 -11.74 21.07
CA VAL A 38 4.59 -10.70 21.80
C VAL A 38 5.69 -10.23 20.87
N ALA A 39 5.61 -8.93 20.53
CA ALA A 39 6.34 -8.18 19.51
C ALA A 39 5.92 -8.43 18.04
N ARG A 40 5.03 -7.57 17.50
CA ARG A 40 4.54 -7.62 16.11
C ARG A 40 5.43 -6.91 15.08
N LEU A 41 6.41 -6.11 15.52
CA LEU A 41 7.39 -5.46 14.63
C LEU A 41 8.73 -6.18 14.73
N GLY A 42 9.33 -6.52 13.59
CA GLY A 42 10.66 -7.11 13.52
C GLY A 42 11.01 -7.46 12.08
N THR A 43 12.28 -7.38 11.71
CA THR A 43 12.76 -7.74 10.37
C THR A 43 13.49 -9.09 10.35
N VAL A 44 14.15 -9.42 11.46
CA VAL A 44 14.89 -10.68 11.66
C VAL A 44 14.19 -11.63 12.63
N LEU A 45 13.13 -11.16 13.29
CA LEU A 45 12.42 -11.94 14.31
C LEU A 45 11.68 -13.11 13.65
N GLY A 46 12.10 -14.33 13.95
CA GLY A 46 11.54 -15.54 13.32
C GLY A 46 11.93 -15.72 11.85
N ASN A 47 13.01 -15.05 11.39
CA ASN A 47 13.51 -15.11 10.01
C ASN A 47 12.51 -14.67 8.93
N SER A 48 11.50 -13.90 9.33
CA SER A 48 10.48 -13.35 8.43
C SER A 48 10.51 -11.82 8.47
N SER A 49 10.69 -11.21 7.29
CA SER A 49 10.86 -9.76 7.13
C SER A 49 9.62 -9.04 6.59
N LEU A 50 8.77 -9.73 5.80
CA LEU A 50 7.61 -9.15 5.12
C LEU A 50 6.26 -9.52 5.74
N ASP A 51 6.16 -10.64 6.46
CA ASP A 51 4.93 -11.07 7.15
C ASP A 51 4.42 -9.98 8.11
N LYS A 52 5.35 -9.41 8.90
CA LYS A 52 5.13 -8.34 9.87
C LYS A 52 4.93 -6.97 9.23
N LEU A 53 5.06 -6.87 7.90
CA LEU A 53 4.76 -5.66 7.14
C LEU A 53 3.29 -5.60 6.67
N GLY A 54 2.45 -6.52 7.17
CA GLY A 54 1.01 -6.58 6.89
C GLY A 54 0.67 -7.45 5.68
N LEU A 55 1.56 -8.38 5.31
CA LEU A 55 1.34 -9.34 4.22
C LEU A 55 1.01 -10.76 4.68
N ASP A 56 0.95 -11.00 5.99
CA ASP A 56 0.64 -12.28 6.64
C ASP A 56 -0.55 -13.02 6.03
N LYS A 57 -1.67 -12.33 5.78
CA LYS A 57 -2.90 -12.94 5.23
C LYS A 57 -2.97 -12.96 3.69
N PHE A 58 -1.96 -12.43 3.02
CA PHE A 58 -1.92 -12.36 1.55
C PHE A 58 -0.97 -13.39 0.93
N VAL A 59 -0.41 -14.29 1.74
CA VAL A 59 0.49 -15.36 1.28
C VAL A 59 -0.29 -16.55 0.71
N ASP A 60 -1.50 -16.80 1.25
CA ASP A 60 -2.36 -17.89 0.80
C ASP A 60 -2.80 -17.64 -0.66
N ARG A 61 -2.57 -18.62 -1.52
CA ARG A 61 -2.97 -18.60 -2.93
C ARG A 61 -4.12 -19.55 -3.15
N PHE A 62 -5.09 -19.13 -3.95
CA PHE A 62 -6.26 -19.92 -4.30
C PHE A 62 -6.21 -20.21 -5.80
N GLU A 63 -6.24 -21.50 -6.14
CA GLU A 63 -6.20 -22.00 -7.51
C GLU A 63 -7.31 -23.03 -7.69
N VAL A 64 -7.94 -23.03 -8.86
CA VAL A 64 -9.00 -23.98 -9.21
C VAL A 64 -8.46 -24.99 -10.22
N ASN A 65 -8.33 -26.26 -9.83
CA ASN A 65 -8.01 -27.29 -10.81
C ASN A 65 -9.27 -27.65 -11.61
N GLU A 66 -9.23 -27.52 -12.94
CA GLU A 66 -10.35 -27.89 -13.82
C GLU A 66 -10.81 -29.33 -13.64
N ALA A 67 -9.86 -30.27 -13.54
CA ALA A 67 -10.16 -31.69 -13.42
C ALA A 67 -10.77 -32.07 -12.06
N GLY A 68 -10.73 -31.16 -11.08
CA GLY A 68 -11.23 -31.35 -9.73
C GLY A 68 -12.30 -30.34 -9.33
N ARG A 69 -13.00 -29.73 -10.30
CA ARG A 69 -14.10 -28.82 -9.97
C ARG A 69 -15.19 -29.56 -9.22
N PRO A 70 -15.64 -29.05 -8.05
CA PRO A 70 -16.70 -29.68 -7.30
C PRO A 70 -17.99 -29.66 -8.11
N ASP A 71 -18.76 -30.74 -8.03
CA ASP A 71 -20.10 -30.78 -8.59
C ASP A 71 -21.07 -29.98 -7.69
N GLY A 72 -21.80 -29.05 -8.30
CA GLY A 72 -22.87 -28.30 -7.64
C GLY A 72 -22.39 -27.27 -6.61
N PHE A 73 -23.19 -27.09 -5.56
CA PHE A 73 -23.01 -26.02 -4.56
C PHE A 73 -22.12 -26.50 -3.41
N SER A 74 -20.81 -26.59 -3.64
CA SER A 74 -19.85 -26.98 -2.60
C SER A 74 -19.41 -25.80 -1.73
N ALA A 75 -18.99 -26.09 -0.49
CA ALA A 75 -18.37 -25.11 0.39
C ALA A 75 -17.04 -24.56 -0.19
N ASP A 76 -16.37 -25.33 -1.04
CA ASP A 76 -15.09 -24.94 -1.65
C ASP A 76 -15.24 -23.78 -2.63
N TYR A 77 -16.31 -23.78 -3.44
CA TYR A 77 -16.61 -22.63 -4.31
C TYR A 77 -16.82 -21.35 -3.50
N GLU A 78 -17.45 -21.45 -2.33
CA GLU A 78 -17.70 -20.27 -1.49
C GLU A 78 -16.39 -19.68 -0.95
N VAL A 79 -15.39 -20.51 -0.64
CA VAL A 79 -14.05 -20.05 -0.23
C VAL A 79 -13.38 -19.27 -1.37
N ILE A 80 -13.42 -19.81 -2.59
CA ILE A 80 -12.80 -19.18 -3.78
C ILE A 80 -13.54 -17.90 -4.15
N ILE A 81 -14.87 -17.93 -4.18
CA ILE A 81 -15.70 -16.74 -4.45
C ILE A 81 -15.35 -15.66 -3.43
N ARG A 82 -15.33 -15.99 -2.13
CA ARG A 82 -14.94 -15.04 -1.10
C ARG A 82 -13.54 -14.49 -1.31
N ALA A 83 -12.57 -15.31 -1.71
CA ALA A 83 -11.20 -14.86 -2.00
C ALA A 83 -11.19 -13.86 -3.18
N CYS A 84 -11.87 -14.16 -4.29
CA CYS A 84 -12.04 -13.25 -5.43
C CYS A 84 -12.67 -11.92 -5.02
N TYR A 85 -13.74 -11.97 -4.21
CA TYR A 85 -14.40 -10.78 -3.68
C TYR A 85 -13.45 -9.96 -2.80
N MET A 86 -12.70 -10.60 -1.90
CA MET A 86 -11.73 -9.92 -1.04
C MET A 86 -10.58 -9.28 -1.83
N GLN A 87 -10.14 -9.91 -2.92
CA GLN A 87 -9.09 -9.38 -3.78
C GLN A 87 -9.58 -8.24 -4.68
N ILE A 88 -10.60 -8.51 -5.51
CA ILE A 88 -11.10 -7.56 -6.51
C ILE A 88 -11.69 -6.32 -5.85
N PHE A 89 -12.43 -6.48 -4.76
CA PHE A 89 -12.96 -5.33 -4.01
C PHE A 89 -12.05 -4.88 -2.87
N ALA A 90 -10.80 -5.39 -2.79
CA ALA A 90 -9.79 -5.06 -1.78
C ALA A 90 -10.35 -4.92 -0.36
N ASN A 91 -10.95 -6.00 0.12
CA ASN A 91 -11.54 -6.12 1.45
C ASN A 91 -12.64 -5.07 1.75
N ALA A 92 -13.29 -4.52 0.74
CA ALA A 92 -14.49 -3.73 0.93
C ALA A 92 -15.67 -4.62 1.32
N TYR A 93 -16.56 -4.08 2.15
CA TYR A 93 -17.75 -4.81 2.57
C TYR A 93 -18.76 -4.84 1.44
N ILE A 94 -19.20 -6.06 1.11
CA ILE A 94 -20.26 -6.35 0.16
C ILE A 94 -21.34 -7.09 0.92
N MET A 95 -22.51 -6.48 0.99
CA MET A 95 -23.65 -7.04 1.69
C MET A 95 -24.40 -8.00 0.79
N GLU A 96 -25.23 -8.88 1.37
CA GLU A 96 -26.01 -9.87 0.61
C GLU A 96 -26.90 -9.22 -0.45
N SER A 97 -27.46 -8.02 -0.18
CA SER A 97 -28.24 -7.27 -1.15
C SER A 97 -27.44 -6.83 -2.37
N GLU A 98 -26.19 -6.40 -2.18
CA GLU A 98 -25.29 -6.03 -3.29
C GLU A 98 -24.74 -7.27 -4.00
N ARG A 99 -24.51 -8.36 -3.26
CA ARG A 99 -24.07 -9.66 -3.80
C ARG A 99 -25.14 -10.27 -4.71
N ALA A 100 -26.42 -10.10 -4.38
CA ALA A 100 -27.54 -10.58 -5.20
C ALA A 100 -27.52 -10.00 -6.63
N GLU A 101 -27.08 -8.76 -6.82
CA GLU A 101 -26.93 -8.15 -8.15
C GLU A 101 -25.84 -8.82 -9.00
N MET A 102 -24.87 -9.49 -8.36
CA MET A 102 -23.76 -10.19 -9.01
C MET A 102 -23.96 -11.72 -9.03
N ALA A 103 -25.11 -12.21 -8.56
CA ALA A 103 -25.40 -13.64 -8.45
C ALA A 103 -25.28 -14.40 -9.78
N LYS A 104 -25.60 -13.74 -10.91
CA LYS A 104 -25.44 -14.33 -12.25
C LYS A 104 -24.00 -14.77 -12.51
N ALA A 105 -23.02 -13.93 -12.19
CA ALA A 105 -21.60 -14.24 -12.40
C ALA A 105 -21.14 -15.39 -11.49
N GLU A 106 -21.66 -15.47 -10.26
CA GLU A 106 -21.38 -16.60 -9.36
C GLU A 106 -21.95 -17.91 -9.89
N SER A 107 -23.18 -17.88 -10.43
CA SER A 107 -23.80 -19.06 -11.04
C SER A 107 -23.04 -19.53 -12.28
N GLU A 108 -22.62 -18.62 -13.16
CA GLU A 108 -21.83 -18.97 -14.36
C GLU A 108 -20.44 -19.54 -13.98
N PHE A 109 -19.84 -19.06 -12.89
CA PHE A 109 -18.60 -19.62 -12.35
C PHE A 109 -18.80 -21.02 -11.75
N ARG A 110 -19.87 -21.24 -10.98
CA ARG A 110 -20.20 -22.55 -10.39
C ARG A 110 -20.55 -23.62 -11.43
N ASP A 111 -21.23 -23.22 -12.52
CA ASP A 111 -21.53 -24.10 -13.67
C ASP A 111 -20.28 -24.38 -14.53
N GLY A 112 -19.15 -23.76 -14.18
CA GLY A 112 -17.88 -23.94 -14.89
C GLY A 112 -17.77 -23.21 -16.21
N ARG A 113 -18.79 -22.41 -16.61
CA ARG A 113 -18.75 -21.58 -17.83
C ARG A 113 -17.73 -20.46 -17.74
N PHE A 114 -17.50 -19.94 -16.53
CA PHE A 114 -16.41 -19.01 -16.27
C PHE A 114 -15.20 -19.70 -15.67
N THR A 115 -14.04 -19.30 -16.17
CA THR A 115 -12.75 -19.44 -15.48
C THR A 115 -12.65 -18.43 -14.32
N VAL A 116 -11.61 -18.55 -13.48
CA VAL A 116 -11.39 -17.56 -12.40
C VAL A 116 -11.10 -16.18 -12.99
N LYS A 117 -10.34 -16.14 -14.10
CA LYS A 117 -10.07 -14.91 -14.87
C LYS A 117 -11.37 -14.25 -15.34
N GLU A 118 -12.27 -15.00 -15.97
CA GLU A 118 -13.55 -14.46 -16.48
C GLU A 118 -14.48 -14.04 -15.34
N PHE A 119 -14.50 -14.79 -14.24
CA PHE A 119 -15.26 -14.41 -13.06
C PHE A 119 -14.76 -13.09 -12.46
N CYS A 120 -13.44 -12.94 -12.27
CA CYS A 120 -12.84 -11.67 -11.81
C CYS A 120 -13.12 -10.51 -12.77
N ARG A 121 -13.09 -10.76 -14.09
CA ARG A 121 -13.46 -9.79 -15.13
C ARG A 121 -14.92 -9.37 -15.00
N ALA A 122 -15.84 -10.31 -14.81
CA ALA A 122 -17.26 -10.02 -14.59
C ALA A 122 -17.49 -9.19 -13.32
N LEU A 123 -16.78 -9.50 -12.23
CA LEU A 123 -16.81 -8.71 -11.00
C LEU A 123 -16.30 -7.28 -11.21
N ALA A 124 -15.20 -7.09 -11.94
CA ALA A 124 -14.65 -5.76 -12.24
C ALA A 124 -15.55 -4.93 -13.16
N LYS A 125 -16.36 -5.58 -14.01
CA LYS A 125 -17.37 -4.92 -14.86
C LYS A 125 -18.69 -4.64 -14.13
N SER A 126 -18.89 -5.18 -12.93
CA SER A 126 -20.12 -4.98 -12.16
C SER A 126 -20.35 -3.51 -11.79
N TYR A 127 -21.62 -3.16 -11.62
CA TYR A 127 -22.02 -1.84 -11.11
C TYR A 127 -21.40 -1.56 -9.73
N GLN A 128 -21.33 -2.56 -8.85
CA GLN A 128 -20.77 -2.43 -7.51
C GLN A 128 -19.29 -2.04 -7.53
N TYR A 129 -18.51 -2.63 -8.43
CA TYR A 129 -17.10 -2.28 -8.59
C TYR A 129 -16.94 -0.86 -9.14
N ARG A 130 -17.64 -0.56 -10.23
CA ARG A 130 -17.60 0.75 -10.90
C ARG A 130 -17.98 1.90 -9.95
N LYS A 131 -19.04 1.74 -9.17
CA LYS A 131 -19.51 2.73 -8.19
C LYS A 131 -18.45 3.07 -7.13
N ARG A 132 -17.65 2.09 -6.69
CA ARG A 132 -16.67 2.25 -5.59
C ARG A 132 -15.31 2.75 -6.08
N PHE A 133 -14.87 2.26 -7.23
CA PHE A 133 -13.50 2.44 -7.69
C PHE A 133 -13.38 3.31 -8.94
N PHE A 134 -14.47 3.59 -9.65
CA PHE A 134 -14.41 4.34 -10.91
C PHE A 134 -15.14 5.69 -10.81
N ASP A 135 -16.46 5.69 -10.62
CA ASP A 135 -17.28 6.90 -10.81
C ASP A 135 -16.97 8.03 -9.80
N GLY A 136 -16.54 7.67 -8.59
CA GLY A 136 -16.29 8.62 -7.49
C GLY A 136 -14.87 9.22 -7.45
N ARG A 137 -14.01 8.91 -8.42
CA ARG A 137 -12.59 9.33 -8.39
C ARG A 137 -12.04 9.72 -9.77
N PRO A 138 -10.92 10.47 -9.82
CA PRO A 138 -10.25 10.76 -11.08
C PRO A 138 -9.71 9.50 -11.76
N LEU A 139 -9.63 9.53 -13.10
CA LEU A 139 -9.24 8.39 -13.94
C LEU A 139 -7.92 7.74 -13.49
N TYR A 140 -6.88 8.51 -13.21
CA TYR A 140 -5.58 7.95 -12.79
C TYR A 140 -5.66 7.27 -11.41
N GLY A 141 -6.53 7.75 -10.52
CA GLY A 141 -6.82 7.07 -9.26
C GLY A 141 -7.56 5.74 -9.46
N ALA A 142 -8.47 5.67 -10.44
CA ALA A 142 -9.12 4.42 -10.81
C ALA A 142 -8.13 3.42 -11.45
N ILE A 143 -7.22 3.90 -12.30
CA ILE A 143 -6.15 3.10 -12.91
C ILE A 143 -5.26 2.49 -11.82
N GLU A 144 -4.76 3.29 -10.86
CA GLU A 144 -3.93 2.80 -9.75
C GLU A 144 -4.60 1.67 -8.97
N LEU A 145 -5.90 1.81 -8.68
CA LEU A 145 -6.68 0.79 -7.98
C LEU A 145 -6.91 -0.46 -8.85
N CYS A 146 -7.16 -0.31 -10.15
CA CYS A 146 -7.26 -1.47 -11.05
C CYS A 146 -5.97 -2.29 -11.07
N PHE A 147 -4.79 -1.64 -11.11
CA PHE A 147 -3.50 -2.33 -10.98
C PHE A 147 -3.38 -3.10 -9.65
N LYS A 148 -3.86 -2.51 -8.55
CA LYS A 148 -3.89 -3.16 -7.24
C LYS A 148 -4.81 -4.39 -7.23
N HIS A 149 -6.04 -4.23 -7.69
CA HIS A 149 -7.10 -5.23 -7.59
C HIS A 149 -6.88 -6.40 -8.57
N ILE A 150 -6.58 -6.09 -9.83
CA ILE A 150 -6.53 -7.06 -10.92
C ILE A 150 -5.12 -7.65 -11.08
N LEU A 151 -4.08 -6.79 -11.10
CA LEU A 151 -2.70 -7.21 -11.36
C LEU A 151 -1.85 -7.38 -10.09
N GLY A 152 -2.42 -7.11 -8.93
CA GLY A 152 -1.74 -7.29 -7.64
C GLY A 152 -0.50 -6.41 -7.43
N ARG A 153 -0.38 -5.29 -8.15
CA ARG A 153 0.82 -4.42 -8.12
C ARG A 153 0.46 -2.94 -8.24
N THR A 154 1.48 -2.08 -8.30
CA THR A 154 1.31 -0.65 -8.62
C THR A 154 1.81 -0.37 -10.04
N PRO A 155 1.33 0.71 -10.69
CA PRO A 155 1.87 1.16 -11.98
C PRO A 155 3.23 1.83 -11.81
N ASP A 156 4.13 1.60 -12.77
CA ASP A 156 5.53 2.05 -12.69
C ASP A 156 5.79 3.20 -13.67
N GLY A 157 5.55 4.43 -13.21
CA GLY A 157 5.73 5.62 -14.06
C GLY A 157 4.56 5.86 -15.01
N LEU A 158 4.62 7.00 -15.71
CA LEU A 158 3.49 7.53 -16.49
C LEU A 158 3.06 6.65 -17.68
N GLU A 159 3.95 5.87 -18.27
CA GLU A 159 3.62 5.10 -19.48
C GLU A 159 2.54 4.04 -19.24
N HIS A 160 2.55 3.37 -18.07
CA HIS A 160 1.48 2.44 -17.71
C HIS A 160 0.12 3.14 -17.54
N TYR A 161 0.11 4.37 -17.00
CA TYR A 161 -1.11 5.16 -16.91
C TYR A 161 -1.62 5.57 -18.29
N ARG A 162 -0.72 6.02 -19.17
CA ARG A 162 -1.07 6.44 -20.54
C ARG A 162 -1.69 5.30 -21.34
N ALA A 163 -1.07 4.11 -21.30
CA ALA A 163 -1.57 2.94 -22.02
C ALA A 163 -3.01 2.61 -21.63
N LYS A 164 -3.34 2.60 -20.33
CA LYS A 164 -4.69 2.29 -19.85
C LYS A 164 -5.67 3.46 -20.03
N SER A 165 -5.22 4.70 -19.87
CA SER A 165 -6.04 5.90 -20.13
C SER A 165 -6.49 5.97 -21.59
N ALA A 166 -5.58 5.71 -22.54
CA ALA A 166 -5.89 5.77 -23.97
C ALA A 166 -6.98 4.78 -24.40
N VAL A 167 -7.05 3.60 -23.76
CA VAL A 167 -8.12 2.63 -24.01
C VAL A 167 -9.47 3.17 -23.51
N TYR A 168 -9.50 3.76 -22.32
CA TYR A 168 -10.73 4.33 -21.78
C TYR A 168 -11.28 5.45 -22.67
N ASP A 169 -10.42 6.38 -23.08
CA ASP A 169 -10.82 7.55 -23.87
C ASP A 169 -11.38 7.16 -25.25
N THR A 170 -10.93 6.02 -25.81
CA THR A 170 -11.32 5.57 -27.15
C THR A 170 -12.43 4.52 -27.18
N LYS A 171 -12.48 3.63 -26.18
CA LYS A 171 -13.34 2.43 -26.20
C LYS A 171 -14.25 2.30 -24.98
N GLY A 172 -14.18 3.23 -24.03
CA GLY A 172 -15.02 3.25 -22.84
C GLY A 172 -14.60 2.26 -21.75
N TYR A 173 -15.48 2.07 -20.75
CA TYR A 173 -15.17 1.38 -19.49
C TYR A 173 -14.97 -0.13 -19.64
N GLU A 174 -15.77 -0.81 -20.44
CA GLU A 174 -15.68 -2.27 -20.54
C GLU A 174 -14.34 -2.70 -21.18
N ALA A 175 -13.97 -2.06 -22.28
CA ALA A 175 -12.68 -2.26 -22.94
C ALA A 175 -11.51 -1.83 -22.05
N PHE A 176 -11.68 -0.80 -21.22
CA PHE A 176 -10.69 -0.39 -20.22
C PHE A 176 -10.40 -1.50 -19.21
N ILE A 177 -11.43 -2.18 -18.68
CA ILE A 177 -11.25 -3.32 -17.78
C ILE A 177 -10.62 -4.50 -18.52
N ASP A 178 -11.11 -4.82 -19.72
CA ASP A 178 -10.58 -5.93 -20.53
C ASP A 178 -9.08 -5.76 -20.83
N ALA A 179 -8.63 -4.52 -21.04
CA ALA A 179 -7.22 -4.22 -21.25
C ALA A 179 -6.31 -4.61 -20.08
N PHE A 180 -6.80 -4.85 -18.85
CA PHE A 180 -5.98 -5.39 -17.77
C PHE A 180 -5.84 -6.92 -17.83
N PHE A 181 -6.86 -7.61 -18.34
CA PHE A 181 -6.89 -9.06 -18.43
C PHE A 181 -6.28 -9.59 -19.73
N ASP A 182 -6.26 -8.79 -20.80
CA ASP A 182 -5.84 -9.23 -22.15
C ASP A 182 -4.42 -8.78 -22.56
N ASP A 183 -3.67 -8.11 -21.66
CA ASP A 183 -2.33 -7.55 -21.94
C ASP A 183 -1.19 -8.59 -21.89
N GLY A 184 -1.51 -9.88 -21.78
CA GLY A 184 -0.57 -11.00 -21.59
C GLY A 184 0.08 -11.04 -20.20
N GLU A 185 0.21 -9.92 -19.50
CA GLU A 185 0.77 -9.86 -18.15
C GLU A 185 -0.05 -10.68 -17.14
N TYR A 186 -1.38 -10.60 -17.21
CA TYR A 186 -2.25 -11.37 -16.32
C TYR A 186 -2.01 -12.88 -16.48
N ASP A 187 -2.03 -13.35 -17.74
CA ASP A 187 -1.90 -14.77 -18.08
C ASP A 187 -0.53 -15.34 -17.69
N ALA A 188 0.53 -14.52 -17.78
CA ALA A 188 1.88 -14.93 -17.40
C ALA A 188 2.06 -15.21 -15.90
N PHE A 189 1.25 -14.59 -15.03
CA PHE A 189 1.41 -14.70 -13.57
C PHE A 189 0.30 -15.49 -12.88
N TYR A 190 -0.91 -15.47 -13.41
CA TYR A 190 -2.09 -16.04 -12.76
C TYR A 190 -2.79 -17.12 -13.56
N ASP A 191 -2.39 -17.40 -14.81
CA ASP A 191 -3.16 -18.26 -15.71
C ASP A 191 -4.67 -17.92 -15.74
N SER A 192 -5.54 -18.89 -16.03
CA SER A 192 -7.00 -18.70 -16.07
C SER A 192 -7.72 -19.09 -14.77
N TYR A 193 -7.06 -19.82 -13.87
CA TYR A 193 -7.65 -20.49 -12.71
C TYR A 193 -7.04 -20.07 -11.37
N CYS A 194 -5.97 -19.28 -11.34
CA CYS A 194 -5.48 -18.65 -10.11
C CYS A 194 -6.28 -17.39 -9.78
N VAL A 195 -6.62 -17.21 -8.50
CA VAL A 195 -7.14 -15.94 -7.99
C VAL A 195 -5.99 -14.93 -7.93
N PRO A 196 -6.16 -13.70 -8.44
CA PRO A 196 -5.11 -12.70 -8.36
C PRO A 196 -4.63 -12.48 -6.93
N PHE A 197 -3.33 -12.32 -6.77
CA PHE A 197 -2.71 -12.05 -5.46
C PHE A 197 -1.71 -10.90 -5.57
N TYR A 198 -1.42 -10.27 -4.45
CA TYR A 198 -0.45 -9.18 -4.39
C TYR A 198 0.97 -9.67 -4.69
N ARG A 199 1.58 -9.12 -5.74
CA ARG A 199 2.89 -9.53 -6.27
C ARG A 199 3.90 -8.40 -6.41
N GLY A 200 3.50 -7.15 -6.15
CA GLY A 200 4.36 -5.97 -6.29
C GLY A 200 5.60 -5.93 -5.37
N HIS A 201 5.73 -6.89 -4.45
CA HIS A 201 6.87 -7.02 -3.53
C HIS A 201 7.90 -8.07 -4.00
N LEU A 202 7.59 -8.85 -5.03
CA LEU A 202 8.44 -9.93 -5.53
C LEU A 202 9.38 -9.43 -6.62
N THR A 203 10.63 -9.91 -6.61
CA THR A 203 11.60 -9.64 -7.68
C THR A 203 11.26 -10.36 -8.99
N THR A 204 10.58 -11.51 -8.90
CA THR A 204 10.07 -12.27 -10.06
C THR A 204 9.06 -11.48 -10.89
N SER A 205 8.43 -10.47 -10.30
CA SER A 205 7.50 -9.58 -11.00
C SER A 205 8.19 -8.61 -11.98
N ASN A 206 9.52 -8.49 -11.89
CA ASN A 206 10.35 -7.61 -12.74
C ASN A 206 9.82 -6.17 -12.86
N LEU A 207 9.41 -5.62 -11.72
CA LEU A 207 8.90 -4.26 -11.57
C LEU A 207 10.00 -3.31 -11.05
N SER A 208 9.73 -2.01 -11.13
CA SER A 208 10.59 -0.98 -10.56
C SER A 208 10.75 -1.13 -9.05
N MET A 209 11.91 -0.74 -8.52
CA MET A 209 12.11 -0.67 -7.07
C MET A 209 11.19 0.38 -6.41
N ALA A 210 10.76 1.41 -7.16
CA ALA A 210 9.77 2.36 -6.67
C ALA A 210 8.40 1.68 -6.44
N ALA A 211 8.04 0.70 -7.26
CA ALA A 211 6.80 -0.07 -7.17
C ALA A 211 6.65 -0.75 -5.80
N PHE A 212 7.75 -1.30 -5.27
CA PHE A 212 7.79 -1.86 -3.92
C PHE A 212 7.39 -0.81 -2.88
N THR A 213 7.95 0.40 -2.98
CA THR A 213 7.65 1.47 -2.02
C THR A 213 6.22 1.99 -2.12
N HIS A 214 5.67 1.99 -3.34
CA HIS A 214 4.30 2.43 -3.65
C HIS A 214 3.28 1.39 -3.19
N MET A 215 3.57 0.11 -3.33
CA MET A 215 2.71 -0.99 -2.88
C MET A 215 2.32 -0.83 -1.40
N PHE A 216 3.27 -0.50 -0.51
CA PHE A 216 2.99 -0.30 0.92
C PHE A 216 2.31 1.04 1.26
N GLN A 217 2.12 1.93 0.30
CA GLN A 217 1.23 3.10 0.44
C GLN A 217 -0.22 2.74 0.14
N VAL A 218 -0.41 1.81 -0.80
CA VAL A 218 -1.72 1.39 -1.30
C VAL A 218 -2.30 0.21 -0.49
N VAL A 219 -1.44 -0.70 -0.04
CA VAL A 219 -1.76 -1.84 0.83
C VAL A 219 -1.30 -1.52 2.26
N ARG A 220 -2.25 -1.42 3.20
CA ARG A 220 -2.00 -1.05 4.61
C ARG A 220 -2.42 -2.17 5.56
N GLY A 221 -1.98 -3.39 5.25
CA GLY A 221 -2.37 -4.60 5.98
C GLY A 221 -3.79 -5.07 5.64
N SER A 222 -4.16 -6.26 6.14
CA SER A 222 -5.44 -6.90 5.83
C SER A 222 -6.66 -6.23 6.47
N SER A 223 -6.51 -5.36 7.47
CA SER A 223 -7.63 -4.64 8.12
C SER A 223 -7.97 -3.30 7.48
N THR A 224 -7.57 -3.07 6.22
CA THR A 224 -7.85 -1.84 5.48
C THR A 224 -8.48 -2.14 4.13
N SER A 225 -9.31 -1.22 3.65
CA SER A 225 -9.86 -1.18 2.30
C SER A 225 -9.54 0.17 1.65
N ASP A 226 -9.77 0.36 0.35
CA ASP A 226 -9.44 1.64 -0.31
C ASP A 226 -10.25 2.81 0.23
N LYS A 227 -11.46 2.56 0.76
CA LYS A 227 -12.25 3.58 1.46
C LYS A 227 -11.61 3.97 2.80
N ALA A 228 -11.05 3.00 3.52
CA ALA A 228 -10.51 3.20 4.87
C ALA A 228 -9.04 3.64 4.88
N ASN A 229 -8.32 3.50 3.78
CA ASN A 229 -6.95 3.99 3.66
C ASN A 229 -6.96 5.53 3.51
N PRO A 230 -6.32 6.28 4.44
CA PRO A 230 -6.41 7.74 4.47
C PRO A 230 -5.69 8.44 3.31
N ARG A 231 -4.90 7.72 2.50
CA ARG A 231 -4.27 8.25 1.28
C ARG A 231 -5.15 8.10 0.04
N THR A 232 -6.11 7.19 0.07
CA THR A 232 -6.87 6.77 -1.11
C THR A 232 -8.33 7.19 -1.00
N MET A 233 -8.94 6.93 0.15
CA MET A 233 -10.35 7.19 0.46
C MET A 233 -11.29 6.83 -0.72
N THR A 234 -12.47 7.44 -0.78
CA THR A 234 -13.42 7.22 -1.87
C THR A 234 -13.10 8.00 -3.14
N ASN A 235 -12.44 9.15 -3.01
CA ASN A 235 -12.34 10.15 -4.07
C ASN A 235 -10.93 10.76 -4.25
N GLN A 236 -9.91 10.18 -3.63
CA GLN A 236 -8.52 10.66 -3.77
C GLN A 236 -7.70 9.77 -4.69
N ILE A 237 -6.57 10.31 -5.14
CA ILE A 237 -5.53 9.61 -5.92
C ILE A 237 -4.41 9.24 -4.96
N THR A 238 -3.93 8.01 -5.05
CA THR A 238 -3.11 7.41 -4.00
C THR A 238 -1.64 7.80 -4.14
N LEU A 239 -1.09 7.70 -5.35
CA LEU A 239 0.33 7.95 -5.62
C LEU A 239 0.55 9.28 -6.32
N ASN A 240 -0.34 9.66 -7.25
CA ASN A 240 -0.29 10.92 -8.00
C ASN A 240 1.14 11.25 -8.47
N GLN A 241 1.78 12.29 -7.89
CA GLN A 241 3.15 12.67 -8.21
C GLN A 241 4.15 11.51 -8.06
N ALA A 242 4.05 10.73 -6.98
CA ALA A 242 5.01 9.65 -6.71
C ALA A 242 4.93 8.53 -7.75
N GLY A 243 3.72 8.19 -8.20
CA GLY A 243 3.49 7.17 -9.24
C GLY A 243 3.94 7.65 -10.61
N ILE A 244 3.61 8.89 -10.98
CA ILE A 244 3.96 9.48 -12.28
C ILE A 244 5.48 9.67 -12.44
N GLN A 245 6.15 10.16 -11.41
CA GLN A 245 7.58 10.49 -11.43
C GLN A 245 8.46 9.35 -10.90
N SER A 246 7.89 8.19 -10.58
CA SER A 246 8.60 7.04 -10.01
C SER A 246 9.44 7.38 -8.77
N ILE A 247 8.93 8.28 -7.91
CA ILE A 247 9.64 8.74 -6.72
C ILE A 247 9.46 7.70 -5.61
N PRO A 248 10.54 7.15 -5.02
CA PRO A 248 10.42 6.22 -3.91
C PRO A 248 9.91 6.92 -2.64
N LEU A 249 9.05 6.24 -1.92
CA LEU A 249 8.46 6.71 -0.66
C LEU A 249 8.99 5.88 0.52
N ALA A 250 8.94 6.46 1.73
CA ALA A 250 9.30 5.72 2.93
C ALA A 250 8.30 4.60 3.17
N VAL A 251 8.79 3.37 3.32
CA VAL A 251 7.98 2.19 3.64
C VAL A 251 7.79 2.15 5.16
N VAL A 252 6.63 2.60 5.62
CA VAL A 252 6.27 2.62 7.04
C VAL A 252 5.40 1.42 7.36
N ALA A 253 5.81 0.59 8.32
CA ALA A 253 5.03 -0.57 8.71
C ALA A 253 3.62 -0.18 9.20
N PRO A 254 2.55 -0.82 8.70
CA PRO A 254 1.20 -0.53 9.15
C PRO A 254 1.05 -0.90 10.64
N GLY A 255 0.36 -0.04 11.40
CA GLY A 255 0.15 -0.23 12.83
C GLY A 255 1.33 0.14 13.74
N ALA A 256 2.47 0.57 13.18
CA ALA A 256 3.58 1.13 13.96
C ALA A 256 3.25 2.52 14.53
N ASP A 257 3.97 2.93 15.56
CA ASP A 257 3.87 4.29 16.09
C ASP A 257 4.19 5.31 14.99
N GLY A 258 3.32 6.31 14.83
CA GLY A 258 3.45 7.31 13.76
C GLY A 258 3.08 6.82 12.36
N ALA A 259 2.56 5.61 12.18
CA ALA A 259 2.13 5.08 10.87
C ALA A 259 0.94 5.85 10.23
N THR A 260 0.35 6.79 10.96
CA THR A 260 -0.65 7.75 10.47
C THR A 260 -0.04 8.95 9.74
N PHE A 261 1.29 9.03 9.67
CA PHE A 261 1.98 10.10 8.95
C PHE A 261 1.59 10.12 7.47
N LEU A 262 1.13 11.28 7.02
CA LEU A 262 0.95 11.62 5.62
C LEU A 262 1.68 12.94 5.38
N ALA A 263 2.57 12.95 4.40
CA ALA A 263 3.19 14.18 3.94
C ALA A 263 2.13 15.07 3.26
N PRO A 264 2.13 16.39 3.49
CA PRO A 264 1.24 17.29 2.79
C PRO A 264 1.60 17.32 1.31
N ASP A 265 0.58 17.31 0.45
CA ASP A 265 0.74 17.53 -0.98
C ASP A 265 1.00 19.03 -1.23
N ALA A 266 2.24 19.35 -1.57
CA ALA A 266 2.71 20.71 -1.73
C ALA A 266 3.99 20.75 -2.54
N SER A 267 4.00 21.56 -3.59
CA SER A 267 5.18 21.83 -4.41
C SER A 267 5.71 23.24 -4.15
N ALA A 268 7.03 23.39 -4.22
CA ALA A 268 7.72 24.67 -4.08
C ALA A 268 8.19 25.18 -5.46
N GLY A 269 8.40 26.50 -5.59
CA GLY A 269 8.96 27.11 -6.79
C GLY A 269 8.00 28.11 -7.44
N SER A 270 8.53 29.24 -7.88
CA SER A 270 7.73 30.36 -8.41
C SER A 270 7.13 30.08 -9.79
N TRP A 271 7.80 29.30 -10.64
CA TRP A 271 7.33 29.00 -11.99
C TRP A 271 5.95 28.30 -11.99
N GLN A 272 5.76 27.35 -11.07
CA GLN A 272 4.47 26.67 -10.86
C GLN A 272 3.60 27.36 -9.81
N THR A 273 3.96 28.57 -9.37
CA THR A 273 3.26 29.31 -8.30
C THR A 273 3.15 28.54 -6.97
N GLY A 274 4.14 27.69 -6.68
CA GLY A 274 4.17 26.85 -5.49
C GLY A 274 4.47 27.63 -4.20
N PHE A 275 4.29 26.96 -3.05
CA PHE A 275 4.50 27.55 -1.73
C PHE A 275 5.59 26.82 -0.94
N SER A 276 6.30 27.57 -0.10
CA SER A 276 7.37 27.03 0.74
C SER A 276 6.90 26.74 2.17
N GLY A 277 7.64 25.88 2.88
CA GLY A 277 7.39 25.58 4.30
C GLY A 277 6.38 24.47 4.58
N ALA A 278 5.84 23.82 3.54
CA ALA A 278 4.87 22.74 3.68
C ALA A 278 5.50 21.38 4.05
N THR A 279 6.62 21.05 3.41
CA THR A 279 7.41 19.84 3.60
C THR A 279 8.90 20.17 3.50
N LYS A 280 9.78 19.21 3.73
CA LYS A 280 11.23 19.35 3.49
C LYS A 280 11.61 18.73 2.16
N ALA A 281 12.77 19.13 1.62
CA ALA A 281 13.32 18.56 0.39
C ALA A 281 13.64 17.06 0.55
N ARG A 282 13.50 16.30 -0.54
CA ARG A 282 13.90 14.89 -0.63
C ARG A 282 15.37 14.73 -1.04
N THR A 283 16.06 15.84 -1.29
CA THR A 283 17.47 15.91 -1.63
C THR A 283 18.17 16.88 -0.67
N SER A 284 19.49 16.72 -0.51
CA SER A 284 20.31 17.64 0.27
C SER A 284 21.62 17.89 -0.47
N HIS A 285 22.01 19.15 -0.58
CA HIS A 285 23.19 19.58 -1.33
C HIS A 285 23.91 20.73 -0.60
N GLY A 286 25.16 21.00 -0.97
CA GLY A 286 25.95 22.12 -0.46
C GLY A 286 26.41 21.97 0.98
N SER A 287 26.70 23.10 1.65
CA SER A 287 27.23 23.18 3.02
C SER A 287 26.37 22.50 4.09
N ARG A 288 25.13 22.14 3.76
CA ARG A 288 24.25 21.39 4.66
C ARG A 288 24.83 20.04 5.07
N GLN A 289 25.72 19.47 4.27
CA GLN A 289 26.36 18.17 4.54
C GLN A 289 27.66 18.28 5.37
N GLU A 290 28.06 19.48 5.81
CA GLU A 290 29.30 19.68 6.59
C GLU A 290 29.32 18.89 7.91
N LYS A 291 28.15 18.71 8.54
CA LYS A 291 27.97 17.97 9.79
C LYS A 291 27.62 16.48 9.56
N GLY A 292 28.08 15.93 8.43
CA GLY A 292 27.88 14.54 8.03
C GLY A 292 26.63 14.27 7.18
N LYS A 293 26.31 12.98 7.05
CA LYS A 293 25.19 12.50 6.20
C LYS A 293 23.86 13.05 6.70
N MET A 294 23.00 13.43 5.77
CA MET A 294 21.69 14.02 6.06
C MET A 294 20.62 12.94 6.20
N PHE A 295 19.68 13.18 7.10
CA PHE A 295 18.54 12.31 7.35
C PHE A 295 17.25 13.09 7.29
N ARG A 296 16.28 12.54 6.56
CA ARG A 296 14.90 13.00 6.53
C ARG A 296 14.10 12.20 7.56
N ILE A 297 13.53 12.89 8.54
CA ILE A 297 12.76 12.32 9.62
C ILE A 297 11.29 12.72 9.43
N GLU A 298 10.40 11.74 9.31
CA GLU A 298 8.97 11.93 9.19
C GLU A 298 8.30 11.75 10.56
N VAL A 299 7.54 12.75 11.01
CA VAL A 299 6.99 12.80 12.37
C VAL A 299 5.49 13.04 12.32
N ALA A 300 4.72 12.17 12.95
CA ALA A 300 3.29 12.31 13.17
C ALA A 300 2.98 12.92 14.55
N ASN A 301 1.74 13.40 14.69
CA ASN A 301 1.10 13.68 15.99
C ASN A 301 1.80 14.72 16.89
N ASN A 302 2.47 15.74 16.32
CA ASN A 302 3.00 16.82 17.15
C ASN A 302 1.85 17.61 17.81
N THR A 303 1.90 17.79 19.13
CA THR A 303 0.86 18.50 19.89
C THR A 303 1.40 19.72 20.63
N GLN A 304 0.53 20.72 20.84
CA GLN A 304 0.87 21.95 21.57
C GLN A 304 1.04 21.71 23.07
N TYR A 305 0.29 20.76 23.64
CA TYR A 305 0.32 20.45 25.08
C TYR A 305 1.71 20.04 25.55
N SER A 306 2.32 19.06 24.87
CA SER A 306 3.66 18.58 25.22
C SER A 306 4.77 19.60 24.89
N ALA A 307 4.56 20.45 23.89
CA ALA A 307 5.53 21.48 23.48
C ALA A 307 5.57 22.70 24.40
N VAL A 308 4.44 23.05 25.04
CA VAL A 308 4.33 24.22 25.93
C VAL A 308 4.42 23.80 27.40
N GLY A 309 3.90 22.63 27.73
CA GLY A 309 3.84 22.10 29.09
C GLY A 309 5.04 21.23 29.49
N GLY A 310 6.21 21.41 28.87
CA GLY A 310 7.44 20.70 29.24
C GLY A 310 7.31 19.19 29.29
N GLY A 311 7.44 18.49 28.14
CA GLY A 311 7.49 17.04 28.13
C GLY A 311 8.46 16.47 29.18
N SER A 312 7.96 15.52 29.98
CA SER A 312 8.48 15.02 31.27
C SER A 312 7.96 15.78 32.50
N GLY A 313 6.68 15.57 32.87
CA GLY A 313 6.18 15.83 34.24
C GLY A 313 6.22 17.26 34.77
N ILE A 314 6.77 18.24 34.05
CA ILE A 314 6.89 19.63 34.49
C ILE A 314 5.65 20.38 34.00
N LYS A 315 4.60 20.45 34.83
CA LYS A 315 3.41 21.27 34.57
C LYS A 315 3.77 22.76 34.57
N LEU A 316 4.33 23.29 33.48
CA LEU A 316 4.37 24.73 33.24
C LEU A 316 2.96 25.16 32.80
N GLN A 317 2.08 25.36 33.78
CA GLN A 317 0.92 26.22 33.56
C GLN A 317 1.47 27.58 33.10
N SER A 318 1.03 28.06 31.94
CA SER A 318 1.26 29.44 31.54
C SER A 318 0.83 30.33 32.69
N ARG A 319 1.76 31.15 33.22
CA ARG A 319 1.50 32.11 34.32
C ARG A 319 0.35 33.08 34.02
N SER A 320 -0.14 33.10 32.78
CA SER A 320 -1.21 33.96 32.25
C SER A 320 -2.49 33.20 31.83
N GLY A 321 -2.54 31.87 31.96
CA GLY A 321 -3.68 31.04 31.52
C GLY A 321 -3.88 30.95 30.00
N LYS A 322 -3.09 31.67 29.19
CA LYS A 322 -3.19 31.69 27.73
C LYS A 322 -2.15 30.76 27.10
N PHE A 323 -2.60 29.88 26.20
CA PHE A 323 -1.76 28.87 25.50
C PHE A 323 -1.24 29.34 24.12
N TYR A 324 -1.72 30.46 23.59
CA TYR A 324 -1.41 30.95 22.23
C TYR A 324 -0.55 32.21 22.24
N LYS A 325 0.30 32.38 21.22
CA LYS A 325 1.12 33.59 21.03
C LYS A 325 0.27 34.75 20.50
N MET A 326 0.49 35.97 20.98
CA MET A 326 -0.08 37.17 20.35
C MET A 326 0.78 37.62 19.16
N ARG A 327 0.16 38.11 18.09
CA ARG A 327 0.85 38.80 16.99
C ARG A 327 0.12 40.12 16.73
N ASN A 328 0.84 41.24 16.74
CA ASN A 328 0.29 42.59 16.52
C ASN A 328 -0.93 42.92 17.39
N MET A 329 -0.86 42.70 18.70
CA MET A 329 -1.96 42.98 19.65
C MET A 329 -3.29 42.26 19.35
N ALA A 330 -3.31 41.31 18.41
CA ALA A 330 -4.42 40.41 18.14
C ALA A 330 -4.06 38.99 18.58
N PRO A 331 -5.03 38.21 19.12
CA PRO A 331 -4.78 36.82 19.47
C PRO A 331 -4.56 35.98 18.21
N ALA A 332 -3.32 35.71 17.85
CA ALA A 332 -2.98 34.71 16.86
C ALA A 332 -3.14 33.32 17.51
N LYS A 333 -4.34 32.75 17.42
CA LYS A 333 -4.67 31.39 17.92
C LYS A 333 -3.97 30.31 17.09
N VAL A 334 -2.64 30.30 17.10
CA VAL A 334 -1.80 29.39 16.33
C VAL A 334 -1.00 28.52 17.28
N SER A 335 -1.09 27.21 17.10
CA SER A 335 -0.27 26.23 17.81
C SER A 335 1.23 26.45 17.54
N THR A 336 2.07 26.03 18.48
CA THR A 336 3.53 25.98 18.30
C THR A 336 3.90 25.20 17.03
N PHE A 337 3.15 24.14 16.73
CA PHE A 337 3.23 23.41 15.48
C PHE A 337 2.06 23.81 14.59
N ARG A 338 2.35 24.41 13.43
CA ARG A 338 1.30 24.77 12.45
C ARG A 338 0.57 23.55 11.87
N ARG A 339 1.21 22.38 11.93
CA ARG A 339 0.68 21.09 11.45
C ARG A 339 1.14 19.99 12.40
N ALA A 340 0.30 18.99 12.60
CA ALA A 340 0.63 17.81 13.41
C ALA A 340 1.73 16.96 12.75
N ASN A 341 1.61 16.72 11.44
CA ASN A 341 2.60 16.01 10.65
C ASN A 341 3.70 16.97 10.19
N ASN A 342 4.94 16.68 10.53
CA ASN A 342 6.10 17.48 10.15
C ASN A 342 7.22 16.60 9.62
N VAL A 343 8.08 17.21 8.81
CA VAL A 343 9.30 16.56 8.33
C VAL A 343 10.51 17.40 8.78
N TYR A 344 11.53 16.72 9.27
CA TYR A 344 12.83 17.31 9.59
C TYR A 344 13.87 16.80 8.59
N LEU A 345 14.88 17.63 8.31
CA LEU A 345 16.03 17.25 7.49
C LEU A 345 17.28 17.71 8.24
N VAL A 346 18.00 16.75 8.82
CA VAL A 346 18.96 16.95 9.92
C VAL A 346 20.27 16.21 9.59
N PRO A 347 21.45 16.80 9.86
CA PRO A 347 22.72 16.10 9.72
C PRO A 347 22.93 15.05 10.83
N PHE A 348 23.86 14.12 10.61
CA PHE A 348 24.17 13.04 11.55
C PHE A 348 24.49 13.56 12.96
N ASP A 349 25.31 14.60 13.08
CA ASP A 349 25.75 15.14 14.38
C ASP A 349 24.59 15.70 15.22
N GLU A 350 23.49 16.12 14.58
CA GLU A 350 22.32 16.71 15.25
C GLU A 350 21.16 15.71 15.40
N LEU A 351 21.32 14.47 14.91
CA LEU A 351 20.25 13.47 14.90
C LEU A 351 19.77 13.12 16.32
N SER A 352 20.71 12.89 17.26
CA SER A 352 20.37 12.56 18.65
C SER A 352 19.59 13.70 19.34
N ALA A 353 20.06 14.94 19.20
CA ALA A 353 19.40 16.10 19.77
C ALA A 353 17.99 16.31 19.21
N THR A 354 17.81 16.11 17.91
CA THR A 354 16.50 16.23 17.26
C THR A 354 15.55 15.09 17.64
N TYR A 355 16.05 13.86 17.78
CA TYR A 355 15.28 12.71 18.29
C TYR A 355 14.69 13.01 19.67
N ILE A 356 15.54 13.43 20.62
CA ILE A 356 15.10 13.79 21.99
C ILE A 356 14.05 14.91 21.92
N LYS A 357 14.26 15.93 21.09
CA LYS A 357 13.33 17.04 20.93
C LYS A 357 11.97 16.60 20.41
N ILE A 358 11.91 15.67 19.44
CA ILE A 358 10.65 15.17 18.88
C ILE A 358 9.84 14.47 19.97
N HIS A 359 10.45 13.57 20.72
CA HIS A 359 9.78 12.83 21.79
C HIS A 359 9.38 13.71 22.98
N LYS A 360 10.21 14.68 23.38
CA LYS A 360 9.82 15.68 24.40
C LYS A 360 8.60 16.49 23.98
N ASN A 361 8.43 16.74 22.69
CA ASN A 361 7.25 17.43 22.16
C ASN A 361 6.07 16.49 21.88
N GLY A 362 6.16 15.21 22.25
CA GLY A 362 5.11 14.20 22.08
C GLY A 362 4.88 13.75 20.64
N GLY A 363 5.82 14.01 19.71
CA GLY A 363 5.74 13.52 18.34
C GLY A 363 6.15 12.05 18.24
N SER A 364 5.53 11.32 17.31
CA SER A 364 5.86 9.93 16.97
C SER A 364 6.60 9.90 15.63
N ILE A 365 7.77 9.24 15.58
CA ILE A 365 8.57 9.14 14.35
C ILE A 365 8.02 8.01 13.49
N ALA A 366 7.63 8.31 12.26
CA ALA A 366 7.13 7.35 11.28
C ALA A 366 8.25 6.68 10.48
N SER A 367 9.26 7.46 10.06
CA SER A 367 10.41 6.97 9.30
C SER A 367 11.63 7.87 9.48
N ILE A 368 12.82 7.28 9.31
CA ILE A 368 14.09 7.99 9.20
C ILE A 368 14.77 7.46 7.93
N THR A 369 15.00 8.34 6.95
CA THR A 369 15.59 7.97 5.66
C THR A 369 16.85 8.81 5.39
N PRO A 370 17.98 8.21 5.02
CA PRO A 370 19.16 8.97 4.61
C PRO A 370 18.89 9.70 3.28
N VAL A 371 19.40 10.92 3.14
CA VAL A 371 19.26 11.78 1.95
C VAL A 371 20.62 12.14 1.39
#